data_AF-A0A9D9QH50-F1
#
_entry.id   AF-A0A9D9QH50-F1
#
_cell.length_a   1.000
_cell.length_b   1.000
_cell.length_c   1.000
_cell.angle_alpha   90.00
_cell.angle_beta   90.00
_cell.angle_gamma   90.00
#
_symmetry.space_group_name_H-M   'P 1'
#
loop_
_entity.id
_entity.type
_entity.pdbx_description
1 polymer ?
#
loop_
_entity_poly.entity_id
_entity_poly.type
_entity_poly.pdbx_seq_one_letter_code
_entity_poly.pdbx_strand_id
1 'polypeptide(L)'
;NVLLLDEPSNDLDVETLRALEEALLEFAGSALVISHDRWFLDRICTHILAAEGDSQWVFFNGNYQEYEADKKRRLGEEGAQPHRLRFKALK
;
A
#
# COMPACT_ATOMS: atom_id res chain seq x y z
N ASN A 1 -8.75 10.53 -15.32
CA ASN A 1 -8.61 11.29 -14.06
C ASN A 1 -7.88 10.41 -13.05
N VAL A 2 -6.90 10.96 -12.33
CA VAL A 2 -6.10 10.23 -11.35
C VAL A 2 -6.05 11.02 -10.05
N LEU A 3 -6.33 10.35 -8.92
CA LEU A 3 -6.15 10.88 -7.57
C LEU A 3 -4.82 10.37 -7.02
N LEU A 4 -4.04 11.27 -6.39
CA LEU A 4 -2.83 10.92 -5.66
C LEU A 4 -3.05 11.29 -4.20
N LEU A 5 -3.13 10.31 -3.31
CA LEU A 5 -3.38 10.49 -1.88
C LEU A 5 -2.18 10.00 -1.09
N ASP A 6 -1.55 10.89 -0.34
CA ASP A 6 -0.43 10.56 0.55
C ASP A 6 -0.90 10.61 2.00
N GLU A 7 -0.95 9.44 2.64
CA GLU A 7 -1.44 9.20 3.99
C GLU A 7 -2.82 9.80 4.29
N PRO A 8 -3.87 9.47 3.49
CA PRO A 8 -5.19 10.08 3.65
C PRO A 8 -5.93 9.63 4.91
N SER A 9 -5.46 8.57 5.58
CA SER A 9 -5.99 8.09 6.85
C SER A 9 -5.54 8.93 8.05
N ASN A 10 -4.56 9.82 7.87
CA ASN A 10 -4.07 10.65 8.97
C ASN A 10 -5.11 11.71 9.34
N ASP A 11 -5.36 11.89 10.64
CA ASP A 11 -6.29 12.88 11.21
C ASP A 11 -7.78 12.70 10.88
N LEU A 12 -8.17 11.59 10.23
CA LEU A 12 -9.59 11.26 10.00
C LEU A 12 -10.19 10.47 11.15
N ASP A 13 -11.44 10.77 11.49
CA ASP A 13 -12.24 9.89 12.33
C ASP A 13 -12.74 8.67 11.53
N VAL A 14 -13.24 7.67 12.24
CA VAL A 14 -13.67 6.39 11.65
C VAL A 14 -14.82 6.59 10.64
N GLU A 15 -15.70 7.56 10.87
CA GLU A 15 -16.82 7.85 9.98
C GLU A 15 -16.33 8.47 8.67
N THR A 16 -15.44 9.46 8.74
CA THR A 16 -14.86 10.10 7.56
C THR A 16 -13.99 9.13 6.76
N LEU A 17 -13.25 8.25 7.44
CA LEU A 17 -12.46 7.22 6.77
C LEU A 17 -13.36 6.28 5.94
N ARG A 18 -14.51 5.86 6.49
CA ARG A 18 -15.48 5.04 5.75
C ARG A 18 -16.08 5.77 4.55
N ALA A 19 -16.44 7.04 4.73
CA ALA A 19 -16.95 7.85 3.63
C ALA A 19 -15.90 7.99 2.50
N LEU A 20 -14.63 8.12 2.86
CA LEU A 20 -13.52 8.14 1.89
C LEU A 20 -13.37 6.78 1.19
N GLU A 21 -13.44 5.66 1.91
CA GLU A 21 -13.42 4.32 1.31
C GLU A 21 -14.52 4.15 0.26
N GLU A 22 -15.76 4.50 0.60
CA GLU A 22 -16.91 4.41 -0.31
C GLU A 22 -16.72 5.32 -1.54
N ALA A 23 -16.29 6.55 -1.34
CA ALA A 23 -16.02 7.49 -2.43
C ALA A 23 -14.92 6.98 -3.37
N LEU A 24 -13.87 6.35 -2.84
CA LEU A 24 -12.78 5.77 -3.64
C LEU A 24 -13.23 4.53 -4.44
N LEU A 25 -14.12 3.71 -3.87
CA LEU A 25 -14.69 2.55 -4.55
C LEU A 25 -15.64 2.95 -5.69
N GLU A 26 -16.40 4.03 -5.53
CA GLU A 26 -17.32 4.55 -6.55
C GLU A 26 -16.63 5.44 -7.59
N PHE A 27 -15.39 5.85 -7.34
CA PHE A 27 -14.67 6.74 -8.23
C PHE A 27 -14.37 6.07 -9.59
N ALA A 28 -14.97 6.57 -10.66
CA ALA A 28 -14.79 6.06 -12.03
C ALA A 28 -13.38 6.28 -12.64
N GLY A 29 -12.43 6.80 -11.86
CA GLY A 29 -11.04 7.03 -12.29
C GLY A 29 -10.07 6.04 -11.65
N SER A 30 -8.79 6.44 -11.57
CA SER A 30 -7.77 5.67 -10.84
C SER A 30 -7.30 6.45 -9.63
N ALA A 31 -6.99 5.75 -8.55
CA ALA A 31 -6.39 6.35 -7.36
C ALA A 31 -5.05 5.66 -7.07
N LEU A 32 -4.01 6.46 -6.82
CA LEU A 32 -2.78 6.01 -6.17
C LEU A 32 -2.84 6.47 -4.73
N VAL A 33 -2.78 5.52 -3.81
CA VAL A 33 -2.93 5.79 -2.38
C VAL A 33 -1.71 5.24 -1.65
N ILE A 34 -1.07 6.09 -0.86
CA ILE A 34 0.01 5.73 0.07
C ILE A 34 -0.62 5.75 1.46
N SER A 35 -0.56 4.61 2.16
CA SER A 35 -1.02 4.51 3.54
C SER A 35 -0.27 3.42 4.28
N HIS A 36 -0.11 3.58 5.58
CA HIS A 36 0.37 2.52 6.47
C HIS A 36 -0.75 1.66 7.10
N ASP A 37 -2.03 2.01 6.85
CA ASP A 37 -3.17 1.25 7.34
C ASP A 37 -3.47 0.07 6.41
N ARG A 38 -3.16 -1.14 6.90
CA ARG A 38 -3.34 -2.40 6.15
C ARG A 38 -4.81 -2.69 5.88
N TRP A 39 -5.71 -2.37 6.81
CA TRP A 39 -7.15 -2.64 6.64
C TRP A 39 -7.75 -1.74 5.59
N PHE A 40 -7.35 -0.47 5.58
CA PHE A 40 -7.77 0.49 4.56
C PHE A 40 -7.29 0.05 3.17
N LEU A 41 -5.99 -0.24 3.02
CA LEU A 41 -5.42 -0.71 1.74
C LEU A 41 -6.11 -1.98 1.25
N ASP A 42 -6.37 -2.94 2.14
CA ASP A 42 -6.99 -4.21 1.76
C ASP A 42 -8.43 -4.05 1.23
N ARG A 43 -9.13 -3.00 1.65
CA ARG A 43 -10.52 -2.71 1.26
C ARG A 43 -10.62 -1.98 -0.07
N ILE A 44 -9.67 -1.09 -0.38
CA ILE A 44 -9.75 -0.22 -1.57
C ILE A 44 -8.79 -0.61 -2.71
N CYS A 45 -7.67 -1.26 -2.40
CA CYS A 45 -6.63 -1.50 -3.38
C CYS A 45 -6.92 -2.75 -4.22
N THR A 46 -6.86 -2.58 -5.54
CA THR A 46 -6.87 -3.68 -6.51
C THR A 46 -5.46 -4.12 -6.91
N HIS A 47 -4.46 -3.28 -6.64
CA HIS A 47 -3.06 -3.51 -6.93
C HIS A 47 -2.19 -2.95 -5.81
N ILE A 48 -1.07 -3.61 -5.54
CA ILE A 48 -0.07 -3.17 -4.57
C ILE A 48 1.22 -2.84 -5.30
N LEU A 49 1.72 -1.62 -5.09
CA LEU A 49 3.06 -1.22 -5.50
C LEU A 49 3.95 -1.22 -4.26
N ALA A 50 4.84 -2.20 -4.15
CA ALA A 50 5.69 -2.37 -2.98
C ALA A 50 7.17 -2.13 -3.29
N ALA A 51 7.84 -1.42 -2.39
CA ALA A 51 9.29 -1.30 -2.39
C ALA A 51 9.90 -2.48 -1.60
N GLU A 52 10.54 -3.42 -2.30
CA GLU A 52 11.07 -4.67 -1.74
C GLU A 52 12.59 -4.67 -1.67
N GLY A 53 13.17 -3.88 -0.76
CA GLY A 53 14.63 -3.84 -0.58
C GLY A 53 15.39 -3.44 -1.85
N ASP A 54 16.71 -3.27 -1.78
CA ASP A 54 17.62 -3.12 -2.95
C ASP A 54 17.13 -2.21 -4.11
N SER A 55 16.35 -1.18 -3.78
CA SER A 55 15.69 -0.29 -4.75
C SER A 55 14.79 -1.00 -5.79
N GLN A 56 14.27 -2.18 -5.46
CA GLN A 56 13.34 -2.92 -6.30
C GLN A 56 11.89 -2.55 -5.99
N TRP A 57 11.10 -2.40 -7.05
CA TRP A 57 9.67 -2.16 -6.97
C TRP A 57 8.92 -3.34 -7.57
N VAL A 58 7.98 -3.87 -6.82
CA VAL A 58 7.12 -4.97 -7.23
C VAL A 58 5.71 -4.45 -7.39
N PHE A 59 5.14 -4.69 -8.57
CA PHE A 59 3.74 -4.42 -8.85
C PHE A 59 2.96 -5.73 -8.79
N PHE A 60 2.05 -5.82 -7.82
CA PHE A 60 1.25 -7.00 -7.55
C PHE A 60 -0.22 -6.72 -7.86
N ASN A 61 -0.89 -7.67 -8.52
CA ASN A 61 -2.32 -7.60 -8.80
C ASN A 61 -3.06 -8.38 -7.72
N GLY A 62 -3.87 -7.65 -6.94
CA GLY A 62 -4.51 -8.15 -5.73
C GLY A 62 -4.43 -7.13 -4.60
N ASN A 63 -5.06 -7.48 -3.48
CA ASN A 63 -5.11 -6.65 -2.29
C ASN A 63 -3.85 -6.80 -1.41
N TYR A 64 -3.83 -6.14 -0.26
CA TYR A 64 -2.68 -6.16 0.64
C TYR A 64 -2.43 -7.55 1.24
N GLN A 65 -3.48 -8.26 1.65
CA GLN A 65 -3.33 -9.59 2.24
C GLN A 65 -2.77 -10.62 1.24
N GLU A 66 -3.26 -10.59 0.01
CA GLU A 66 -2.77 -11.44 -1.08
C GLU A 66 -1.30 -11.15 -1.38
N TYR A 67 -0.93 -9.87 -1.41
CA TYR A 67 0.46 -9.45 -1.56
C TYR A 67 1.33 -9.94 -0.40
N GLU A 68 0.87 -9.84 0.85
CA GLU A 68 1.65 -10.30 2.02
C GLU A 68 1.89 -11.82 1.97
N ALA A 69 0.88 -12.60 1.56
CA ALA A 69 1.00 -14.03 1.36
C ALA A 69 1.95 -14.39 0.21
N ASP A 70 1.89 -13.64 -0.90
CA ASP A 70 2.82 -13.78 -2.02
C ASP A 70 4.25 -13.48 -1.63
N LYS A 71 4.47 -12.36 -0.93
CA LYS A 71 5.78 -11.95 -0.44
C LYS A 71 6.41 -13.01 0.47
N LYS A 72 5.65 -13.56 1.42
CA LYS A 72 6.12 -14.66 2.30
C LYS A 72 6.48 -15.91 1.51
N ARG A 73 5.73 -16.23 0.46
CA ARG A 73 6.00 -17.39 -0.40
C ARG A 73 7.29 -17.21 -1.22
N ARG A 74 7.54 -16.01 -1.74
CA ARG A 74 8.70 -15.71 -2.60
C ARG A 74 10.00 -15.50 -1.82
N LEU A 75 9.93 -14.78 -0.69
CA LEU A 75 11.10 -14.36 0.08
C LEU A 75 11.37 -15.23 1.32
N GLY A 76 10.46 -16.13 1.67
CA GLY A 76 10.49 -16.85 2.96
C GLY A 76 10.13 -15.95 4.14
N GLU A 77 10.00 -16.54 5.34
CA GLU A 77 9.63 -15.79 6.55
C GLU A 77 10.67 -14.73 6.93
N GLU A 78 11.96 -15.03 6.77
CA GLU A 78 13.05 -14.11 7.11
C GLU A 78 13.18 -12.96 6.10
N GLY A 79 12.99 -13.22 4.80
CA GLY A 79 13.05 -12.20 3.76
C GLY A 79 11.81 -11.30 3.70
N ALA A 80 10.68 -11.77 4.25
CA ALA A 80 9.46 -10.97 4.35
C ALA A 80 9.50 -9.94 5.49
N GLN A 81 10.39 -10.09 6.47
CA GLN A 81 10.51 -9.13 7.57
C GLN A 81 10.99 -7.77 7.08
N PRO A 82 10.38 -6.67 7.54
CA PRO A 82 10.80 -5.32 7.16
C PRO A 82 12.22 -5.04 7.67
N HIS A 83 13.19 -5.00 6.77
CA HIS A 83 14.54 -4.56 7.07
C HIS A 83 14.64 -3.05 6.93
N ARG A 84 15.28 -2.40 7.91
CA ARG A 84 15.50 -0.96 7.87
C ARG A 84 16.55 -0.64 6.79
N LEU A 85 16.09 -0.17 5.63
CA LEU A 85 16.96 0.29 4.57
C LEU A 85 17.78 1.49 5.06
N ARG A 86 19.10 1.30 5.19
CA ARG A 86 20.04 2.39 5.44
C ARG A 86 20.54 2.92 4.10
N PHE A 87 19.87 3.94 3.58
CA PHE A 87 20.40 4.70 2.45
C PHE A 87 21.66 5.45 2.90
N LYS A 88 22.78 5.28 2.19
CA LYS A 88 23.94 6.17 2.34
C LYS A 88 23.53 7.56 1.85
N ALA A 89 23.83 8.59 2.63
CA ALA A 89 23.66 9.96 2.19
C ALA A 89 24.40 10.17 0.86
N LEU A 90 23.69 10.68 -0.15
CA LEU A 90 24.30 11.15 -1.39
C LEU A 90 25.26 12.30 -1.03
N LYS A 91 26.52 12.18 -1.42
CA LYS A 91 27.55 13.23 -1.27
C LYS A 91 27.40 14.27 -2.37
#